data_AF-A0A674IU46-F1
#
_entry.id   AF-A0A674IU46-F1
#
_cell.length_a   1.000
_cell.length_b   1.000
_cell.length_c   1.000
_cell.angle_alpha   90.00
_cell.angle_beta   90.00
_cell.angle_gamma   90.00
#
_symmetry.space_group_name_H-M   'P 1'
#
loop_
_entity.id
_entity.type
_entity.pdbx_description
1 polymer ?
#
loop_
_entity_poly.entity_id
_entity_poly.type
_entity_poly.pdbx_seq_one_letter_code
_entity_poly.pdbx_strand_id
1 'polypeptide(L)'
;MGQRRAQNPPPFHKLIREIREEAERLLQVDTVAQPKMAGSHTTTVLGEMEDAPSVAAALRDLTREVAMMKAQGHTVPSSRGESSRRGDSQREGFCYNCGRDGHYALDCQNKTDHARVSQRLQQTTRKLQGNTNRAWGRSNPRP
;
A
#
# COMPACT_ATOMS: atom_id res chain seq x y z
N MET A 1 25.75 -7.92 25.14
CA MET A 1 25.96 -6.50 25.50
C MET A 1 24.78 -5.68 25.00
N GLY A 2 23.97 -5.11 25.90
CA GLY A 2 22.79 -4.33 25.52
C GLY A 2 23.19 -2.96 24.98
N GLN A 3 22.70 -2.59 23.80
CA GLN A 3 22.93 -1.26 23.22
C GLN A 3 22.25 -0.20 24.10
N ARG A 4 23.06 0.59 24.83
CA ARG A 4 22.57 1.71 25.63
C ARG A 4 21.95 2.75 24.69
N ARG A 5 20.62 2.87 24.70
CA ARG A 5 19.93 4.00 24.05
C ARG A 5 20.48 5.31 24.60
N ALA A 6 20.95 6.19 23.72
CA ALA A 6 21.46 7.50 24.12
C ALA A 6 20.36 8.29 24.84
N GLN A 7 20.68 8.80 26.03
CA GLN A 7 19.72 9.54 26.87
C GLN A 7 19.39 10.93 26.32
N ASN A 8 20.14 11.40 25.32
CA ASN A 8 19.87 12.58 24.54
C ASN A 8 20.09 12.24 23.05
N PRO A 9 19.05 11.82 22.29
CA PRO A 9 19.19 11.55 20.86
C PRO A 9 19.51 12.85 20.11
N PRO A 10 20.36 12.82 19.06
CA PRO A 10 20.68 14.01 18.30
C PRO A 10 19.41 14.63 17.72
N PRO A 11 19.31 15.98 17.67
CA PRO A 11 18.14 16.65 17.11
C PRO A 11 17.96 16.25 15.65
N PHE A 12 16.71 16.07 15.22
CA PHE A 12 16.35 15.48 13.93
C PHE A 12 17.13 16.04 12.72
N HIS A 13 17.38 17.36 12.69
CA HIS A 13 18.15 18.02 11.63
C HIS A 13 19.59 17.48 11.49
N LYS A 14 20.24 17.09 12.60
CA LYS A 14 21.60 16.54 12.62
C LYS A 14 21.62 15.14 12.01
N LEU A 15 20.62 14.32 12.35
CA LEU A 15 20.44 12.97 11.80
C LEU A 15 20.15 13.01 10.28
N ILE A 16 19.30 13.94 9.83
CA ILE A 16 19.03 14.12 8.38
C ILE A 16 20.27 14.59 7.61
N ARG A 17 21.13 15.40 8.23
CA ARG A 17 22.42 15.78 7.63
C ARG A 17 23.37 14.58 7.53
N GLU A 18 23.52 13.84 8.62
CA GLU A 18 24.37 12.63 8.69
C GLU A 18 23.93 11.57 7.67
N ILE A 19 22.62 11.32 7.52
CA ILE A 19 22.08 10.38 6.51
C ILE A 19 22.41 10.82 5.08
N ARG A 20 22.33 12.13 4.78
CA ARG A 20 22.67 12.66 3.45
C ARG A 20 24.16 12.55 3.15
N GLU A 21 24.99 12.88 4.13
CA GLU A 21 26.46 12.83 4.05
C GLU A 21 26.95 11.38 3.91
N GLU A 22 26.34 10.44 4.63
CA GLU A 22 26.62 9.00 4.51
C GLU A 22 26.22 8.46 3.13
N ALA A 23 25.05 8.84 2.60
CA ALA A 23 24.62 8.45 1.26
C ALA A 23 25.56 8.99 0.16
N GLU A 24 26.00 10.25 0.26
CA GLU A 24 26.96 10.82 -0.69
C GLU A 24 28.34 10.14 -0.60
N ARG A 25 28.79 9.82 0.62
CA ARG A 25 30.04 9.08 0.85
C ARG A 25 29.99 7.68 0.26
N LEU A 26 28.85 6.98 0.37
CA LEU A 26 28.67 5.65 -0.23
C LEU A 26 28.77 5.72 -1.77
N LEU A 27 28.14 6.71 -2.41
CA LEU A 27 28.22 6.92 -3.86
C LEU A 27 29.64 7.23 -4.37
N GLN A 28 30.53 7.77 -3.52
CA GLN A 28 31.92 8.01 -3.90
C GLN A 28 32.75 6.72 -3.95
N VAL A 29 32.41 5.69 -3.15
CA VAL A 29 33.16 4.42 -3.08
C VAL A 29 33.02 3.60 -4.36
N ASP A 30 31.86 3.66 -5.04
CA ASP A 30 31.61 2.94 -6.30
C ASP A 30 32.46 3.44 -7.50
N THR A 31 33.14 4.58 -7.37
CA THR A 31 33.84 5.23 -8.51
C THR A 31 35.30 4.81 -8.70
N VAL A 32 35.90 4.05 -7.76
CA VAL A 32 37.33 3.68 -7.78
C VAL A 32 37.56 2.18 -7.99
N ALA A 33 36.92 1.58 -9.01
CA ALA A 33 37.31 0.27 -9.54
C ALA A 33 36.75 -0.05 -10.95
N GLN A 34 37.18 0.65 -12.01
CA GLN A 34 37.12 0.10 -13.37
C GLN A 34 38.39 0.43 -14.18
N PRO A 35 39.26 -0.57 -14.48
CA PRO A 35 40.32 -0.43 -15.46
C PRO A 35 39.73 -0.39 -16.88
N LYS A 36 40.27 0.46 -17.74
CA LYS A 36 39.76 0.69 -19.10
C LYS A 36 40.42 -0.31 -20.05
N MET A 37 39.68 -1.30 -20.55
CA MET A 37 40.15 -2.19 -21.61
C MET A 37 39.74 -1.60 -22.96
N ALA A 38 40.71 -1.15 -23.76
CA ALA A 38 40.45 -0.63 -25.11
C ALA A 38 40.04 -1.78 -26.05
N GLY A 39 39.06 -1.52 -26.91
CA GLY A 39 38.45 -2.55 -27.75
C GLY A 39 39.38 -3.10 -28.83
N SER A 40 39.55 -4.43 -28.84
CA SER A 40 40.08 -5.15 -29.99
C SER A 40 38.93 -5.59 -30.91
N HIS A 41 39.10 -5.39 -32.21
CA HIS A 41 38.12 -5.63 -33.25
C HIS A 41 38.39 -6.97 -33.94
N THR A 42 37.57 -8.00 -33.67
CA THR A 42 37.70 -9.29 -34.36
C THR A 42 36.35 -9.87 -34.75
N THR A 43 36.04 -9.70 -36.04
CA THR A 43 35.42 -10.65 -36.99
C THR A 43 34.17 -11.48 -36.62
N THR A 44 33.34 -11.65 -37.64
CA THR A 44 32.05 -12.35 -37.69
C THR A 44 32.07 -13.81 -37.24
N VAL A 45 30.97 -14.24 -36.60
CA VAL A 45 30.36 -15.56 -36.84
C VAL A 45 28.86 -15.36 -37.09
N LEU A 46 28.35 -15.95 -38.17
CA LEU A 46 26.92 -16.05 -38.46
C LEU A 46 26.35 -17.29 -37.76
N GLY A 47 25.17 -17.17 -37.15
CA GLY A 47 24.44 -18.27 -36.52
C GLY A 47 23.09 -17.79 -36.04
N GLU A 48 22.03 -18.44 -36.49
CA GLU A 48 20.66 -17.94 -36.37
C GLU A 48 20.01 -18.16 -34.98
N MET A 49 18.97 -17.35 -34.74
CA MET A 49 17.86 -17.48 -33.77
C MET A 49 17.35 -18.94 -33.55
N GLU A 50 16.62 -19.37 -32.50
CA GLU A 50 16.09 -18.79 -31.25
C GLU A 50 16.50 -19.73 -30.07
N ASP A 51 16.20 -19.54 -28.78
CA ASP A 51 15.39 -18.55 -28.06
C ASP A 51 15.99 -18.29 -26.66
N ALA A 52 15.66 -17.14 -26.09
CA ALA A 52 15.40 -16.98 -24.66
C ALA A 52 14.32 -15.88 -24.53
N PRO A 53 13.26 -16.05 -23.73
CA PRO A 53 12.23 -15.02 -23.57
C PRO A 53 12.88 -13.79 -22.93
N SER A 54 13.24 -12.84 -23.78
CA SER A 54 13.88 -11.59 -23.38
C SER A 54 13.08 -10.95 -22.25
N VAL A 55 13.73 -10.17 -21.38
CA VAL A 55 13.05 -9.39 -20.34
C VAL A 55 11.88 -8.58 -20.93
N ALA A 56 11.97 -8.15 -22.19
CA ALA A 56 10.88 -7.56 -22.95
C ALA A 56 9.64 -8.46 -23.12
N ALA A 57 9.79 -9.78 -23.32
CA ALA A 57 8.68 -10.74 -23.36
C ALA A 57 8.00 -10.86 -21.99
N ALA A 58 8.77 -11.07 -20.92
CA ALA A 58 8.24 -11.13 -19.55
C ALA A 58 7.52 -9.83 -19.15
N LEU A 59 8.04 -8.67 -19.55
CA LEU A 59 7.39 -7.36 -19.34
C LEU A 59 6.09 -7.21 -20.14
N ARG A 60 6.01 -7.75 -21.37
CA ARG A 60 4.77 -7.76 -22.17
C ARG A 60 3.69 -8.63 -21.52
N ASP A 61 4.05 -9.83 -21.06
CA ASP A 61 3.11 -10.74 -20.38
C ASP A 61 2.60 -10.15 -19.06
N LEU A 62 3.49 -9.63 -18.21
CA LEU A 62 3.11 -8.96 -16.97
C LEU A 62 2.22 -7.73 -17.22
N THR A 63 2.49 -6.98 -18.30
CA THR A 63 1.63 -5.86 -18.72
C THR A 63 0.24 -6.35 -19.13
N ARG A 64 0.14 -7.50 -19.80
CA ARG A 64 -1.11 -8.15 -20.19
C ARG A 64 -1.91 -8.65 -18.98
N GLU A 65 -1.25 -9.24 -18.00
CA GLU A 65 -1.87 -9.65 -16.73
C GLU A 65 -2.41 -8.45 -15.95
N VAL A 66 -1.60 -7.39 -15.78
CA VAL A 66 -2.02 -6.15 -15.11
C VAL A 66 -3.19 -5.47 -15.86
N ALA A 67 -3.22 -5.55 -17.19
CA ALA A 67 -4.35 -5.07 -17.99
C ALA A 67 -5.63 -5.90 -17.73
N MET A 68 -5.53 -7.23 -17.64
CA MET A 68 -6.67 -8.10 -17.31
C MET A 68 -7.16 -7.90 -15.87
N MET A 69 -6.27 -7.65 -14.91
CA MET A 69 -6.64 -7.28 -13.53
C MET A 69 -7.31 -5.90 -13.46
N LYS A 70 -6.87 -4.91 -14.26
CA LYS A 70 -7.53 -3.60 -14.35
C LYS A 70 -8.88 -3.62 -15.08
N ALA A 71 -9.07 -4.56 -16.02
CA ALA A 71 -10.36 -4.81 -16.65
C ALA A 71 -11.39 -5.41 -15.67
N GLN A 72 -10.93 -6.14 -14.65
CA GLN A 72 -11.70 -6.48 -13.45
C GLN A 72 -11.80 -5.28 -12.49
N GLY A 73 -12.15 -4.12 -13.06
CA GLY A 73 -12.42 -2.91 -12.31
C GLY A 73 -13.54 -3.18 -11.32
N HIS A 74 -13.25 -3.04 -10.03
CA HIS A 74 -14.30 -2.93 -9.04
C HIS A 74 -15.10 -1.69 -9.39
N THR A 75 -16.32 -1.88 -9.87
CA THR A 75 -17.27 -0.79 -10.10
C THR A 75 -17.62 -0.21 -8.75
N VAL A 76 -16.83 0.79 -8.31
CA VAL A 76 -17.23 1.65 -7.21
C VAL A 76 -18.53 2.30 -7.68
N PRO A 77 -19.68 2.04 -7.04
CA PRO A 77 -20.92 2.67 -7.46
C PRO A 77 -20.73 4.17 -7.26
N SER A 78 -20.70 4.91 -8.37
CA SER A 78 -20.66 6.36 -8.38
C SER A 78 -22.03 6.86 -7.94
N SER A 79 -22.28 6.83 -6.62
CA SER A 79 -23.54 7.19 -5.98
C SER A 79 -23.76 8.70 -6.02
N ARG A 80 -23.89 9.26 -7.23
CA ARG A 80 -24.49 10.57 -7.46
C ARG A 80 -26.00 10.45 -7.34
N GLY A 81 -26.46 10.54 -6.08
CA GLY A 81 -27.80 10.96 -5.66
C GLY A 81 -28.99 10.44 -6.46
N GLU A 82 -29.53 9.28 -6.08
CA GLU A 82 -30.93 8.95 -6.36
C GLU A 82 -31.77 9.07 -5.08
N SER A 83 -32.15 10.31 -4.78
CA SER A 83 -33.04 10.62 -3.65
C SER A 83 -34.49 10.31 -4.01
N SER A 84 -34.92 9.05 -3.86
CA SER A 84 -36.33 8.72 -3.65
C SER A 84 -36.58 7.29 -3.16
N ARG A 85 -37.33 7.18 -2.05
CA ARG A 85 -38.06 5.97 -1.59
C ARG A 85 -37.23 4.77 -1.11
N ARG A 86 -36.43 4.96 -0.05
CA ARG A 86 -36.34 3.97 1.05
C ARG A 86 -36.41 4.67 2.40
N GLY A 87 -37.56 4.52 3.07
CA GLY A 87 -37.61 4.71 4.52
C GLY A 87 -36.84 3.60 5.22
N ASP A 88 -36.48 3.82 6.48
CA ASP A 88 -35.84 2.84 7.36
C ASP A 88 -34.46 2.33 6.91
N SER A 89 -33.50 3.25 6.85
CA SER A 89 -32.07 2.94 7.02
C SER A 89 -31.55 3.77 8.19
N GLN A 90 -31.92 3.29 9.38
CA GLN A 90 -31.73 3.90 10.69
C GLN A 90 -30.25 4.25 10.96
N ARG A 91 -29.86 5.51 10.71
CA ARG A 91 -28.61 6.19 11.13
C ARG A 91 -27.44 5.23 11.46
N GLU A 92 -26.84 4.62 10.43
CA GLU A 92 -25.75 3.65 10.60
C GLU A 92 -24.45 4.26 11.18
N GLY A 93 -24.37 5.60 11.22
CA GLY A 93 -23.31 6.34 11.89
C GLY A 93 -23.45 6.40 13.41
N PHE A 94 -22.31 6.46 14.11
CA PHE A 94 -22.21 6.77 15.52
C PHE A 94 -21.41 8.05 15.75
N CYS A 95 -21.63 8.71 16.87
CA CYS A 95 -20.95 9.94 17.23
C CYS A 95 -19.46 9.70 17.52
N TYR A 96 -18.59 10.34 16.74
CA TYR A 96 -17.14 10.28 16.91
C TYR A 96 -16.61 11.03 18.17
N ASN A 97 -17.47 11.77 18.88
CA ASN A 97 -17.13 12.41 20.15
C ASN A 97 -17.42 11.49 21.37
N CYS A 98 -18.62 10.92 21.47
CA CYS A 98 -19.05 10.14 22.65
C CYS A 98 -19.37 8.65 22.40
N GLY A 99 -19.23 8.16 21.16
CA GLY A 99 -19.43 6.74 20.82
C GLY A 99 -20.88 6.23 20.96
N ARG A 100 -21.87 7.13 20.97
CA ARG A 100 -23.31 6.80 20.93
C ARG A 100 -23.89 6.98 19.53
N ASP A 101 -24.87 6.17 19.18
CA ASP A 101 -25.69 6.27 17.98
C ASP A 101 -26.69 7.44 18.04
N GLY A 102 -27.46 7.63 16.96
CA GLY A 102 -28.51 8.64 16.83
C GLY A 102 -28.04 10.04 16.38
N HIS A 103 -26.80 10.42 16.66
CA HIS A 103 -26.25 11.74 16.36
C HIS A 103 -24.78 11.69 15.92
N TYR A 104 -24.29 12.78 15.32
CA TYR A 104 -22.87 12.94 14.94
C TYR A 104 -22.14 13.88 15.90
N ALA A 105 -20.83 14.05 15.71
CA ALA A 105 -20.00 14.90 16.58
C ALA A 105 -20.46 16.37 16.59
N LEU A 106 -21.06 16.86 15.49
CA LEU A 106 -21.61 18.22 15.36
C LEU A 106 -22.79 18.46 16.33
N ASP A 107 -23.65 17.46 16.51
CA ASP A 107 -24.85 17.53 17.34
C ASP A 107 -24.62 16.99 18.76
N CYS A 108 -23.38 16.91 19.23
CA CYS A 108 -23.04 16.18 20.45
C CYS A 108 -22.98 17.08 21.70
N GLN A 109 -23.99 17.00 22.57
CA GLN A 109 -24.00 17.68 23.89
C GLN A 109 -23.29 16.87 24.99
N ASN A 110 -22.58 15.80 24.63
CA ASN A 110 -21.96 14.87 25.58
C ASN A 110 -20.46 15.12 25.72
N LYS A 111 -19.89 14.72 26.87
CA LYS A 111 -18.43 14.72 27.06
C LYS A 111 -17.76 13.72 26.10
N THR A 112 -16.48 13.95 25.82
CA THR A 112 -15.68 13.14 24.89
C THR A 112 -15.28 11.80 25.51
N ASP A 113 -15.69 10.69 24.90
CA ASP A 113 -15.52 9.32 25.41
C ASP A 113 -14.63 8.49 24.45
N HIS A 114 -13.35 8.83 24.34
CA HIS A 114 -12.42 8.19 23.38
C HIS A 114 -12.35 6.66 23.47
N ALA A 115 -12.47 6.08 24.68
CA ALA A 115 -12.49 4.62 24.88
C ALA A 115 -13.68 3.95 24.17
N ARG A 116 -14.86 4.57 24.21
CA ARG A 116 -16.06 4.06 23.55
C ARG A 116 -16.01 4.25 22.04
N VAL A 117 -15.51 5.40 21.58
CA VAL A 117 -15.31 5.70 20.15
C VAL A 117 -14.32 4.71 19.51
N SER A 118 -13.17 4.47 20.13
CA SER A 118 -12.17 3.51 19.65
C SER A 118 -12.67 2.07 19.64
N GLN A 119 -13.41 1.64 20.67
CA GLN A 119 -14.06 0.32 20.69
C GLN A 119 -15.05 0.19 19.52
N ARG A 120 -15.84 1.22 19.23
CA ARG A 120 -16.82 1.21 18.13
C ARG A 120 -16.16 1.20 16.75
N LEU A 121 -15.07 1.94 16.56
CA LEU A 121 -14.23 1.87 15.35
C LEU A 121 -13.68 0.46 15.10
N GLN A 122 -13.18 -0.21 16.14
CA GLN A 122 -12.72 -1.61 16.02
C GLN A 122 -13.87 -2.56 15.62
N GLN A 123 -15.08 -2.35 16.16
CA GLN A 123 -16.26 -3.14 15.77
C GLN A 123 -16.63 -2.93 14.30
N THR A 124 -16.61 -1.70 13.79
CA THR A 124 -16.91 -1.43 12.37
C THR A 124 -15.87 -2.05 11.44
N THR A 125 -14.57 -1.94 11.76
CA THR A 125 -13.51 -2.55 10.95
C THR A 125 -13.61 -4.08 10.92
N ARG A 126 -13.87 -4.72 12.07
CA ARG A 126 -14.07 -6.18 12.13
C ARG A 126 -15.29 -6.65 11.33
N LYS A 127 -16.38 -5.89 11.30
CA LYS A 127 -17.57 -6.20 10.49
C LYS A 127 -17.25 -6.13 8.98
N LEU A 128 -16.51 -5.10 8.55
CA LEU A 128 -16.07 -4.96 7.16
C LEU A 128 -15.18 -6.14 6.73
N GLN A 129 -14.20 -6.52 7.56
CA GLN A 129 -13.35 -7.70 7.32
C GLN A 129 -14.16 -9.02 7.29
N GLY A 130 -15.13 -9.18 8.20
CA GLY A 130 -16.03 -10.34 8.19
C GLY A 130 -16.89 -10.43 6.92
N ASN A 131 -17.18 -9.30 6.27
CA ASN A 131 -17.89 -9.24 4.99
C ASN A 131 -16.97 -9.61 3.82
N THR A 132 -15.75 -9.06 3.74
CA THR A 132 -14.79 -9.39 2.67
C THR A 132 -14.42 -10.88 2.66
N ASN A 133 -14.35 -11.51 3.83
CA ASN A 133 -14.03 -12.94 3.97
C ASN A 133 -15.11 -13.87 3.39
N ARG A 134 -16.37 -13.40 3.25
CA ARG A 134 -17.45 -14.15 2.59
C ARG A 134 -17.43 -14.01 1.07
N ALA A 135 -16.94 -12.88 0.56
CA ALA A 135 -16.95 -12.57 -0.87
C ALA A 135 -15.97 -13.42 -1.70
N TRP A 136 -14.89 -13.92 -1.09
CA TRP A 136 -13.78 -14.62 -1.78
C TRP A 136 -13.43 -16.00 -1.19
N GLY A 137 -14.30 -16.57 -0.33
CA GLY A 137 -13.92 -17.63 0.62
C GLY A 137 -14.55 -19.02 0.48
N ARG A 138 -15.24 -19.36 -0.63
CA ARG A 138 -15.86 -20.69 -0.83
C ARG A 138 -15.79 -21.23 -2.27
N SER A 139 -14.58 -21.57 -2.71
CA SER A 139 -14.36 -22.53 -3.81
C SER A 139 -13.53 -23.71 -3.29
N ASN A 140 -14.18 -24.60 -2.54
CA ASN A 140 -13.55 -25.85 -2.11
C ASN A 140 -13.64 -26.85 -3.28
N PRO A 141 -12.54 -27.36 -3.84
CA PRO A 141 -12.61 -28.43 -4.84
C PRO A 141 -13.29 -29.64 -4.21
N ARG A 142 -14.24 -30.25 -4.92
CA ARG A 142 -14.73 -31.59 -4.57
C ARG A 142 -13.73 -32.61 -5.14
N PRO A 143 -13.46 -33.72 -4.42
CA PRO A 143 -12.71 -34.84 -4.98
C PRO A 143 -13.49 -35.53 -6.11
#